data_AF-A0A7J2SW88-F1
#
_entry.id   AF-A0A7J2SW88-F1
#
_cell.length_a   1.000
_cell.length_b   1.000
_cell.length_c   1.000
_cell.angle_alpha   90.00
_cell.angle_beta   90.00
_cell.angle_gamma   90.00
#
_symmetry.space_group_name_H-M   'P 1'
#
loop_
_entity.id
_entity.type
_entity.pdbx_description
1 polymer ?
#
loop_
_entity_poly.entity_id
_entity_poly.type
_entity_poly.pdbx_seq_one_letter_code
_entity_poly.pdbx_strand_id
1 'polypeptide(L)'
;MEEEQGPDFLVVEDGGRFSPSYSDPREFRNHLLRRLGAARAIAGRRAEPLDSVSDLSPAEGRRRGDRWRVLAILLDRRMSSGRLEVIIEDEEGAARAIVSREAERDVLALLPDEPAIFTLEERGRRIIVRRAEALGTAFRPGIGRRAVRSYAAFLSDLHCTGEDCGLEGFVHQLTDGLLEGYVARNLGYVVVNGDLADCGCEDPRAVYREAARVLSALPESTVKVIVPGECDAAPSSLPQPPLDRRFRGILEDVPNTYLLGNPSTVLMSGLRVLIYHGQTIHRAMEALGVARPTLAMRKLLSVRSLLPMFGPMDYAIFPGGAEGLEIHSLPNIFHAGHTHMADALKSDNMLLLSTPSWRNPRGPHVPTVAVVDLSTLDVLWRGPLPS
;
A
#
# COMPACT_ATOMS: atom_id res chain seq x y z
N MET A 1 26.36 -15.02 -30.58
CA MET A 1 25.02 -14.43 -30.42
C MET A 1 24.50 -14.93 -29.10
N GLU A 2 24.71 -14.14 -28.03
CA GLU A 2 23.91 -14.35 -26.83
C GLU A 2 22.49 -13.95 -27.21
N GLU A 3 21.52 -14.85 -27.05
CA GLU A 3 20.11 -14.47 -27.08
C GLU A 3 19.92 -13.38 -26.03
N GLU A 4 19.54 -12.18 -26.45
CA GLU A 4 19.00 -11.17 -25.52
C GLU A 4 17.75 -11.77 -24.88
N GLN A 5 17.92 -12.39 -23.71
CA GLN A 5 16.81 -12.82 -22.88
C GLN A 5 16.05 -11.54 -22.50
N GLY A 6 14.79 -11.44 -22.93
CA GLY A 6 13.90 -10.35 -22.55
C GLY A 6 13.78 -10.21 -21.03
N PRO A 7 13.25 -9.08 -20.53
CA PRO A 7 13.16 -8.82 -19.09
C PRO A 7 12.36 -9.92 -18.37
N ASP A 8 12.92 -10.43 -17.27
CA ASP A 8 12.29 -11.44 -16.41
C ASP A 8 11.09 -10.85 -15.66
N PHE A 9 9.89 -11.30 -16.02
CA PHE A 9 8.63 -10.83 -15.45
C PHE A 9 7.69 -11.99 -15.08
N LEU A 10 7.11 -11.92 -13.89
CA LEU A 10 6.10 -12.87 -13.43
C LEU A 10 5.02 -12.16 -12.60
N VAL A 11 3.75 -12.42 -12.89
CA VAL A 11 2.65 -12.06 -11.98
C VAL A 11 2.59 -13.09 -10.85
N VAL A 12 2.82 -12.64 -9.62
CA VAL A 12 2.78 -13.52 -8.44
C VAL A 12 1.38 -13.58 -7.84
N GLU A 13 0.72 -12.43 -7.77
CA GLU A 13 -0.60 -12.28 -7.18
C GLU A 13 -1.32 -11.12 -7.86
N ASP A 14 -2.62 -11.29 -8.13
CA ASP A 14 -3.50 -10.25 -8.67
C ASP A 14 -4.73 -10.19 -7.77
N GLY A 15 -4.72 -9.28 -6.79
CA GLY A 15 -5.74 -9.15 -5.76
C GLY A 15 -7.10 -8.74 -6.33
N GLY A 16 -7.11 -8.15 -7.54
CA GLY A 16 -8.34 -7.83 -8.27
C GLY A 16 -9.00 -9.03 -8.95
N ARG A 17 -8.35 -10.19 -9.00
CA ARG A 17 -8.95 -11.46 -9.46
C ARG A 17 -9.50 -12.24 -8.28
N PHE A 18 -10.45 -11.66 -7.57
CA PHE A 18 -11.15 -12.31 -6.47
C PHE A 18 -12.36 -13.09 -6.98
N SER A 19 -12.68 -14.20 -6.30
CA SER A 19 -13.97 -14.86 -6.53
C SER A 19 -15.07 -13.99 -5.93
N PRO A 20 -16.07 -13.58 -6.73
CA PRO A 20 -17.15 -12.75 -6.23
C PRO A 20 -18.03 -13.52 -5.24
N SER A 21 -17.72 -13.40 -3.95
CA SER A 21 -18.63 -13.73 -2.85
C SER A 21 -19.21 -12.40 -2.34
N TYR A 22 -20.35 -12.01 -2.91
CA TYR A 22 -20.93 -10.68 -2.68
C TYR A 22 -21.79 -10.56 -1.43
N SER A 23 -22.01 -11.64 -0.66
CA SER A 23 -23.20 -11.72 0.19
C SER A 23 -23.02 -12.28 1.60
N ASP A 24 -21.80 -12.58 2.06
CA ASP A 24 -21.61 -13.09 3.42
C ASP A 24 -20.91 -12.07 4.34
N PRO A 25 -21.66 -11.33 5.19
CA PRO A 25 -21.08 -10.44 6.20
C PRO A 25 -20.10 -11.14 7.15
N ARG A 26 -20.17 -12.48 7.27
CA ARG A 26 -19.21 -13.26 8.08
C ARG A 26 -17.80 -13.16 7.52
N GLU A 27 -17.60 -12.82 6.26
CA GLU A 27 -16.25 -12.70 5.67
C GLU A 27 -15.45 -11.54 6.27
N PHE A 28 -16.07 -10.40 6.60
CA PHE A 28 -15.41 -9.33 7.34
C PHE A 28 -15.01 -9.76 8.75
N ARG A 29 -15.92 -10.44 9.45
CA ARG A 29 -15.62 -11.02 10.77
C ARG A 29 -14.48 -12.02 10.66
N ASN A 30 -14.49 -12.88 9.65
CA ASN A 30 -13.43 -13.87 9.42
C ASN A 30 -12.08 -13.19 9.14
N HIS A 31 -12.05 -12.11 8.36
CA HIS A 31 -10.82 -11.32 8.13
C HIS A 31 -10.28 -10.74 9.44
N LEU A 32 -11.13 -10.11 10.27
CA LEU A 32 -10.73 -9.60 11.58
C LEU A 32 -10.21 -10.71 12.51
N LEU A 33 -10.90 -11.86 12.55
CA LEU A 33 -10.48 -13.02 13.33
C LEU A 33 -9.14 -13.60 12.84
N ARG A 34 -8.89 -13.64 11.52
CA ARG A 34 -7.60 -14.06 10.96
C ARG A 34 -6.48 -13.12 11.41
N ARG A 35 -6.70 -11.80 11.36
CA ARG A 35 -5.74 -10.80 11.84
C ARG A 35 -5.46 -10.95 13.33
N LEU A 36 -6.49 -11.15 14.16
CA LEU A 36 -6.33 -11.39 15.60
C LEU A 36 -5.60 -12.71 15.88
N GLY A 37 -5.90 -13.77 15.13
CA GLY A 37 -5.20 -15.05 15.22
C GLY A 37 -3.71 -14.94 14.87
N ALA A 38 -3.37 -14.22 13.80
CA ALA A 38 -1.99 -13.92 13.43
C ALA A 38 -1.28 -13.10 14.51
N ALA A 39 -1.96 -12.10 15.07
CA ALA A 39 -1.47 -11.30 16.19
C ALA A 39 -1.17 -12.16 17.43
N ARG A 40 -2.06 -13.10 17.78
CA ARG A 40 -1.83 -14.07 18.88
C ARG A 40 -0.61 -14.93 18.64
N ALA A 41 -0.45 -15.46 17.43
CA ALA A 41 0.69 -16.29 17.08
C ALA A 41 2.02 -15.51 17.18
N ILE A 42 2.03 -14.22 16.85
CA ILE A 42 3.20 -13.34 17.01
C ILE A 42 3.44 -13.02 18.48
N ALA A 43 2.41 -12.65 19.23
CA ALA A 43 2.50 -12.31 20.64
C ALA A 43 3.02 -13.49 21.48
N GLY A 44 2.54 -14.71 21.20
CA GLY A 44 3.00 -15.94 21.87
C GLY A 44 4.46 -16.32 21.63
N ARG A 45 5.14 -15.69 20.65
CA ARG A 45 6.58 -15.87 20.41
C ARG A 45 7.46 -14.83 21.13
N ARG A 46 6.87 -13.85 21.83
CA ARG A 46 7.64 -12.85 22.58
C ARG A 46 8.20 -13.42 23.88
N ALA A 47 9.34 -12.89 24.31
CA ALA A 47 10.05 -13.35 25.50
C ALA A 47 9.28 -13.09 26.82
N GLU A 48 8.52 -11.99 26.89
CA GLU A 48 7.63 -11.72 28.01
C GLU A 48 6.25 -12.32 27.73
N PRO A 49 5.78 -13.28 28.55
CA PRO A 49 4.47 -13.89 28.36
C PRO A 49 3.34 -12.88 28.55
N LEU A 50 2.22 -13.12 27.85
CA LEU A 50 0.97 -12.39 28.11
C LEU A 50 0.39 -12.87 29.45
N ASP A 51 -0.07 -11.91 30.24
CA ASP A 51 -0.75 -12.14 31.51
C ASP A 51 -2.17 -12.70 31.31
N SER A 52 -2.79 -12.31 30.20
CA SER A 52 -4.02 -12.86 29.66
C SER A 52 -4.05 -12.63 28.15
N VAL A 53 -4.63 -13.57 27.40
CA VAL A 53 -4.79 -13.47 25.94
C VAL A 53 -6.16 -12.88 25.56
N SER A 54 -7.11 -12.83 26.52
CA SER A 54 -8.52 -12.48 26.25
C SER A 54 -9.25 -11.75 27.36
N ASP A 55 -8.63 -11.45 28.51
CA ASP A 55 -9.31 -10.80 29.63
C ASP A 55 -8.77 -9.38 29.83
N LEU A 56 -9.55 -8.39 29.39
CA LEU A 56 -9.37 -6.98 29.76
C LEU A 56 -9.58 -6.74 31.25
N SER A 57 -10.24 -7.66 31.95
CA SER A 57 -10.40 -7.65 33.40
C SER A 57 -9.15 -8.23 34.08
N PRO A 58 -8.80 -7.74 35.28
CA PRO A 58 -7.76 -8.38 36.06
C PRO A 58 -8.27 -9.75 36.55
N ALA A 59 -7.48 -10.81 36.32
CA ALA A 59 -7.75 -12.14 36.86
C ALA A 59 -8.08 -12.09 38.37
N GLU A 60 -9.02 -12.93 38.82
CA GLU A 60 -9.42 -13.03 40.23
C GLU A 60 -8.18 -13.20 41.12
N GLY A 61 -7.99 -12.28 42.08
CA GLY A 61 -6.87 -12.31 43.03
C GLY A 61 -5.71 -11.34 42.73
N ARG A 62 -5.74 -10.56 41.65
CA ARG A 62 -4.77 -9.47 41.42
C ARG A 62 -4.91 -8.35 42.46
N ARG A 63 -3.78 -7.79 42.92
CA ARG A 63 -3.78 -6.67 43.87
C ARG A 63 -3.99 -5.37 43.10
N ARG A 64 -4.63 -4.41 43.77
CA ARG A 64 -4.81 -3.06 43.25
C ARG A 64 -3.44 -2.42 42.97
N GLY A 65 -3.21 -2.02 41.72
CA GLY A 65 -1.93 -1.45 41.27
C GLY A 65 -1.00 -2.43 40.55
N ASP A 66 -1.33 -3.72 40.49
CA ASP A 66 -0.63 -4.67 39.65
C ASP A 66 -0.82 -4.30 38.17
N ARG A 67 0.25 -4.48 37.39
CA ARG A 67 0.20 -4.31 35.93
C ARG A 67 -0.15 -5.64 35.29
N TRP A 68 -0.85 -5.59 34.16
CA TRP A 68 -1.07 -6.76 33.33
C TRP A 68 -0.95 -6.44 31.85
N ARG A 69 -0.51 -7.45 31.08
CA ARG A 69 -0.34 -7.36 29.63
C ARG A 69 -1.44 -8.13 28.91
N VAL A 70 -2.19 -7.42 28.07
CA VAL A 70 -3.29 -7.99 27.28
C VAL A 70 -3.07 -7.73 25.80
N LEU A 71 -3.44 -8.68 24.96
CA LEU A 71 -3.56 -8.48 23.52
C LEU A 71 -4.95 -7.94 23.23
N ALA A 72 -5.03 -6.72 22.69
CA ALA A 72 -6.30 -6.10 22.33
C ALA A 72 -6.16 -5.31 21.01
N ILE A 73 -7.28 -4.92 20.43
CA ILE A 73 -7.39 -4.06 19.27
C ILE A 73 -7.64 -2.62 19.75
N LEU A 74 -6.96 -1.64 19.16
CA LEU A 74 -7.27 -0.23 19.38
C LEU A 74 -8.47 0.18 18.53
N LEU A 75 -9.65 0.36 19.12
CA LEU A 75 -10.84 0.79 18.37
C LEU A 75 -10.87 2.29 18.10
N ASP A 76 -10.55 3.09 19.11
CA ASP A 76 -10.64 4.54 19.03
C ASP A 76 -9.62 5.22 19.94
N ARG A 77 -9.19 6.42 19.56
CA ARG A 77 -8.38 7.31 20.39
C ARG A 77 -8.85 8.75 20.27
N ARG A 78 -8.92 9.45 21.40
CA ARG A 78 -9.38 10.84 21.44
C ARG A 78 -8.65 11.65 22.50
N MET A 79 -8.42 12.92 22.20
CA MET A 79 -7.98 13.89 23.20
C MET A 79 -9.19 14.45 23.94
N SER A 80 -9.23 14.29 25.27
CA SER A 80 -10.27 14.83 26.13
C SER A 80 -9.68 15.50 27.36
N SER A 81 -9.99 16.79 27.55
CA SER A 81 -9.51 17.61 28.68
C SER A 81 -8.00 17.49 28.93
N GLY A 82 -7.19 17.52 27.85
CA GLY A 82 -5.73 17.44 27.93
C GLY A 82 -5.16 16.05 28.24
N ARG A 83 -5.98 14.99 28.16
CA ARG A 83 -5.54 13.59 28.31
C ARG A 83 -5.93 12.79 27.08
N LEU A 84 -5.08 11.85 26.70
CA LEU A 84 -5.37 10.89 25.66
C LEU A 84 -6.20 9.73 26.27
N GLU A 85 -7.37 9.48 25.72
CA GLU A 85 -8.24 8.36 26.06
C GLU A 85 -8.33 7.40 24.87
N VAL A 86 -8.42 6.10 25.16
CA VAL A 86 -8.57 5.05 24.16
C VAL A 86 -9.71 4.11 24.50
N ILE A 87 -10.24 3.48 23.45
CA ILE A 87 -11.10 2.30 23.55
C ILE A 87 -10.30 1.11 23.00
N ILE A 88 -10.12 0.09 23.83
CA ILE A 88 -9.48 -1.17 23.45
C ILE A 88 -10.49 -2.31 23.55
N GLU A 89 -10.44 -3.27 22.64
CA GLU A 89 -11.36 -4.41 22.59
C GLU A 89 -10.60 -5.72 22.40
N ASP A 90 -11.03 -6.76 23.09
CA ASP A 90 -10.64 -8.15 22.85
C ASP A 90 -11.88 -9.03 22.66
N GLU A 91 -11.72 -10.35 22.77
CA GLU A 91 -12.83 -11.29 22.56
C GLU A 91 -13.88 -11.28 23.70
N GLU A 92 -13.53 -10.78 24.88
CA GLU A 92 -14.41 -10.76 26.05
C GLU A 92 -15.15 -9.44 26.21
N GLY A 93 -14.57 -8.33 25.74
CA GLY A 93 -15.28 -7.06 25.65
C GLY A 93 -14.40 -5.86 25.31
N ALA A 94 -14.93 -4.67 25.61
CA ALA A 94 -14.25 -3.40 25.36
C ALA A 94 -14.06 -2.60 26.65
N ALA A 95 -12.91 -1.93 26.77
CA ALA A 95 -12.55 -1.10 27.91
C ALA A 95 -12.16 0.32 27.48
N ARG A 96 -12.58 1.30 28.27
CA ARG A 96 -12.10 2.69 28.17
C ARG A 96 -10.90 2.87 29.09
N ALA A 97 -9.79 3.35 28.54
CA ALA A 97 -8.56 3.55 29.28
C ALA A 97 -7.97 4.95 29.06
N ILE A 98 -7.31 5.47 30.10
CA ILE A 98 -6.54 6.72 30.02
C ILE A 98 -5.10 6.36 29.69
N VAL A 99 -4.51 7.03 28.71
CA VAL A 99 -3.11 6.81 28.33
C VAL A 99 -2.20 7.63 29.24
N SER A 100 -1.21 6.98 29.83
CA SER A 100 -0.15 7.68 30.58
C SER A 100 0.77 8.44 29.63
N ARG A 101 1.44 9.50 30.12
CA ARG A 101 2.38 10.29 29.30
C ARG A 101 3.48 9.44 28.67
N GLU A 102 3.94 8.41 29.37
CA GLU A 102 4.96 7.48 28.86
C GLU A 102 4.47 6.68 27.64
N ALA A 103 3.18 6.35 27.58
CA ALA A 103 2.57 5.51 26.55
C ALA A 103 1.95 6.29 25.38
N GLU A 104 1.91 7.62 25.43
CA GLU A 104 1.28 8.44 24.39
C GLU A 104 1.90 8.19 23.02
N ARG A 105 3.24 8.13 22.93
CA ARG A 105 3.94 7.84 21.67
C ARG A 105 3.59 6.46 21.12
N ASP A 106 3.50 5.46 21.98
CA ASP A 106 3.19 4.10 21.58
C ASP A 106 1.78 4.04 20.96
N VAL A 107 0.79 4.62 21.65
CA VAL A 107 -0.60 4.64 21.21
C VAL A 107 -0.79 5.45 19.94
N LEU A 108 -0.12 6.59 19.80
CA LEU A 108 -0.20 7.42 18.59
C LEU A 108 0.44 6.75 17.36
N ALA A 109 1.37 5.81 17.57
CA ALA A 109 1.98 5.04 16.49
C ALA A 109 1.13 3.84 16.02
N LEU A 110 0.05 3.51 16.71
CA LEU A 110 -0.91 2.48 16.28
C LEU A 110 -1.93 3.07 15.30
N LEU A 111 -2.49 2.23 14.43
CA LEU A 111 -3.70 2.54 13.69
C LEU A 111 -4.94 2.09 14.50
N PRO A 112 -6.11 2.72 14.30
CA PRO A 112 -7.37 2.08 14.60
C PRO A 112 -7.44 0.66 13.99
N ASP A 113 -8.14 -0.24 14.66
CA ASP A 113 -8.26 -1.66 14.32
C ASP A 113 -6.93 -2.45 14.31
N GLU A 114 -5.84 -1.87 14.81
CA GLU A 114 -4.57 -2.57 14.96
C GLU A 114 -4.52 -3.37 16.27
N PRO A 115 -4.20 -4.67 16.20
CA PRO A 115 -3.90 -5.46 17.39
C PRO A 115 -2.53 -5.09 17.98
N ALA A 116 -2.49 -4.86 19.28
CA ALA A 116 -1.29 -4.50 20.03
C ALA A 116 -1.30 -5.12 21.43
N ILE A 117 -0.14 -5.22 22.05
CA ILE A 117 -0.03 -5.63 23.45
C ILE A 117 -0.10 -4.38 24.32
N PHE A 118 -1.10 -4.29 25.18
CA PHE A 118 -1.27 -3.18 26.10
C PHE A 118 -0.84 -3.60 27.50
N THR A 119 0.04 -2.83 28.12
CA THR A 119 0.34 -2.94 29.55
C THR A 119 -0.61 -2.01 30.30
N LEU A 120 -1.51 -2.58 31.08
CA LEU A 120 -2.57 -1.90 31.80
C LEU A 120 -2.28 -1.85 33.31
N GLU A 121 -2.80 -0.83 33.99
CA GLU A 121 -2.77 -0.67 35.44
C GLU A 121 -4.13 -0.14 35.91
N GLU A 122 -4.68 -0.74 36.97
CA GLU A 122 -5.93 -0.26 37.55
C GLU A 122 -5.66 0.79 38.62
N ARG A 123 -6.27 1.97 38.47
CA ARG A 123 -6.27 3.04 39.48
C ARG A 123 -7.69 3.50 39.79
N GLY A 124 -8.19 3.13 40.97
CA GLY A 124 -9.52 3.54 41.38
C GLY A 124 -10.59 2.70 40.68
N ARG A 125 -11.33 3.32 39.77
CA ARG A 125 -12.28 2.71 38.81
C ARG A 125 -11.84 2.92 37.36
N ARG A 126 -10.57 3.31 37.14
CA ARG A 126 -10.04 3.69 35.83
C ARG A 126 -8.93 2.72 35.44
N ILE A 127 -8.91 2.36 34.17
CA ILE A 127 -7.80 1.63 33.56
C ILE A 127 -6.82 2.64 32.98
N ILE A 128 -5.53 2.42 33.19
CA ILE A 128 -4.44 3.25 32.66
C ILE A 128 -3.57 2.43 31.72
N VAL A 129 -3.35 2.92 30.51
CA VAL A 129 -2.35 2.35 29.59
C VAL A 129 -0.97 2.87 29.97
N ARG A 130 -0.09 1.95 30.40
CA ARG A 130 1.30 2.22 30.77
C ARG A 130 2.29 2.02 29.64
N ARG A 131 1.93 1.20 28.66
CA ARG A 131 2.71 0.93 27.45
C ARG A 131 1.80 0.33 26.40
N ALA A 132 2.07 0.58 25.12
CA ALA A 132 1.50 -0.19 24.04
C ALA A 132 2.61 -0.70 23.12
N GLU A 133 2.55 -1.97 22.74
CA GLU A 133 3.55 -2.58 21.89
C GLU A 133 2.90 -3.04 20.60
N ALA A 134 3.23 -2.37 19.49
CA ALA A 134 2.85 -2.82 18.17
C ALA A 134 3.42 -4.23 17.93
N LEU A 135 2.60 -5.09 17.31
CA LEU A 135 2.99 -6.45 16.95
C LEU A 135 3.79 -6.54 15.65
N GLY A 136 3.94 -5.41 14.95
CA GLY A 136 4.40 -5.35 13.58
C GLY A 136 5.63 -6.23 13.30
N THR A 137 5.62 -6.86 12.13
CA THR A 137 6.72 -7.77 11.77
C THR A 137 8.03 -7.01 11.60
N ALA A 138 9.12 -7.55 12.14
CA ALA A 138 10.45 -7.03 11.85
C ALA A 138 10.68 -7.02 10.34
N PHE A 139 10.97 -5.85 9.79
CA PHE A 139 11.06 -5.65 8.36
C PHE A 139 12.37 -6.26 7.83
N ARG A 140 12.28 -7.45 7.23
CA ARG A 140 13.42 -8.15 6.61
C ARG A 140 13.01 -8.71 5.25
N PRO A 141 13.00 -7.88 4.20
CA PRO A 141 12.79 -8.36 2.85
C PRO A 141 13.96 -9.29 2.48
N GLY A 142 13.67 -10.32 1.68
CA GLY A 142 14.68 -11.28 1.24
C GLY A 142 15.78 -10.60 0.41
N ILE A 143 17.01 -11.13 0.51
CA ILE A 143 18.13 -10.72 -0.34
C ILE A 143 17.97 -11.45 -1.68
N GLY A 144 17.26 -10.84 -2.62
CA GLY A 144 17.25 -11.30 -4.01
C GLY A 144 18.62 -11.05 -4.65
N ARG A 145 19.12 -12.00 -5.46
CA ARG A 145 20.30 -11.77 -6.30
C ARG A 145 19.94 -10.72 -7.37
N ARG A 146 20.62 -9.58 -7.36
CA ARG A 146 20.48 -8.51 -8.35
C ARG A 146 21.58 -8.68 -9.40
N ALA A 147 21.31 -9.48 -10.44
CA ALA A 147 22.38 -9.91 -11.37
C ALA A 147 22.61 -8.96 -12.54
N VAL A 148 21.58 -8.23 -12.99
CA VAL A 148 21.67 -7.32 -14.15
C VAL A 148 21.12 -5.94 -13.79
N ARG A 149 21.83 -4.89 -14.22
CA ARG A 149 21.41 -3.51 -14.04
C ARG A 149 20.28 -3.20 -15.02
N SER A 150 19.05 -3.31 -14.55
CA SER A 150 17.82 -2.97 -15.28
C SER A 150 17.07 -1.85 -14.57
N TYR A 151 16.33 -1.04 -15.32
CA TYR A 151 15.52 0.05 -14.79
C TYR A 151 14.04 -0.24 -14.95
N ALA A 152 13.24 0.32 -14.03
CA ALA A 152 11.79 0.37 -14.14
C ALA A 152 11.30 1.81 -13.97
N ALA A 153 10.37 2.26 -14.81
CA ALA A 153 9.70 3.54 -14.67
C ALA A 153 8.37 3.35 -13.94
N PHE A 154 8.14 4.11 -12.88
CA PHE A 154 6.90 4.10 -12.10
C PHE A 154 6.19 5.45 -12.24
N LEU A 155 4.89 5.40 -12.56
CA LEU A 155 4.01 6.55 -12.68
C LEU A 155 2.58 6.19 -12.23
N SER A 156 1.79 7.20 -11.86
CA SER A 156 0.38 7.10 -11.46
C SER A 156 -0.31 8.44 -11.69
N ASP A 157 -1.64 8.49 -11.52
CA ASP A 157 -2.41 9.72 -11.38
C ASP A 157 -2.18 10.70 -12.55
N LEU A 158 -2.28 10.20 -13.78
CA LEU A 158 -2.12 11.01 -14.99
C LEU A 158 -3.33 11.93 -15.19
N HIS A 159 -4.52 11.45 -14.83
CA HIS A 159 -5.80 12.14 -15.00
C HIS A 159 -5.96 12.77 -16.38
N CYS A 160 -5.73 11.96 -17.43
CA CYS A 160 -5.83 12.43 -18.80
C CYS A 160 -7.29 12.78 -19.13
N THR A 161 -7.49 13.96 -19.73
CA THR A 161 -8.77 14.40 -20.31
C THR A 161 -8.59 14.48 -21.82
N GLY A 162 -8.78 13.36 -22.53
CA GLY A 162 -8.55 13.27 -23.98
C GLY A 162 -7.14 12.78 -24.33
N GLU A 163 -6.55 13.36 -25.38
CA GLU A 163 -5.31 12.86 -26.01
C GLU A 163 -4.02 13.54 -25.46
N ASP A 164 -4.11 14.57 -24.61
CA ASP A 164 -2.91 15.21 -24.06
C ASP A 164 -2.88 15.15 -22.53
N CYS A 165 -1.91 14.39 -22.02
CA CYS A 165 -1.56 14.34 -20.60
C CYS A 165 -0.05 14.24 -20.36
N GLY A 166 0.77 14.63 -21.35
CA GLY A 166 2.23 14.68 -21.22
C GLY A 166 2.96 13.32 -21.23
N LEU A 167 2.25 12.18 -21.27
CA LEU A 167 2.87 10.84 -21.33
C LEU A 167 3.80 10.69 -22.54
N GLU A 168 3.38 11.25 -23.68
CA GLU A 168 4.20 11.31 -24.90
C GLU A 168 5.51 12.04 -24.65
N GLY A 169 5.50 13.14 -23.89
CA GLY A 169 6.72 13.87 -23.52
C GLY A 169 7.72 13.03 -22.73
N PHE A 170 7.24 12.18 -21.81
CA PHE A 170 8.11 11.24 -21.09
C PHE A 170 8.67 10.15 -22.02
N VAL A 171 7.86 9.58 -22.90
CA VAL A 171 8.31 8.56 -23.84
C VAL A 171 9.29 9.13 -24.87
N HIS A 172 9.10 10.37 -25.34
CA HIS A 172 10.08 11.07 -26.17
C HIS A 172 11.39 11.32 -25.43
N GLN A 173 11.35 11.67 -24.14
CA GLN A 173 12.60 11.77 -23.36
C GLN A 173 13.40 10.46 -23.34
N LEU A 174 12.70 9.31 -23.32
CA LEU A 174 13.31 7.98 -23.37
C LEU A 174 13.85 7.63 -24.75
N THR A 175 13.06 7.89 -25.80
CA THR A 175 13.33 7.43 -27.17
C THR A 175 14.26 8.36 -27.93
N ASP A 176 14.19 9.68 -27.70
CA ASP A 176 15.02 10.70 -28.35
C ASP A 176 16.38 10.93 -27.65
N GLY A 177 16.69 10.14 -26.61
CA GLY A 177 18.00 10.19 -25.94
C GLY A 177 18.22 11.41 -25.04
N LEU A 178 17.15 12.06 -24.58
CA LEU A 178 17.22 13.14 -23.58
C LEU A 178 17.45 12.60 -22.16
N LEU A 179 17.16 11.32 -21.95
CA LEU A 179 17.59 10.54 -20.79
C LEU A 179 19.01 9.99 -20.98
N GLU A 180 19.69 9.68 -19.88
CA GLU A 180 21.00 9.05 -19.96
C GLU A 180 20.89 7.77 -20.81
N GLY A 181 21.58 7.71 -21.95
CA GLY A 181 21.36 6.65 -22.94
C GLY A 181 21.55 5.23 -22.39
N TYR A 182 22.29 5.06 -21.30
CA TYR A 182 22.37 3.80 -20.57
C TYR A 182 21.06 3.45 -19.84
N VAL A 183 20.41 4.41 -19.19
CA VAL A 183 19.10 4.22 -18.53
C VAL A 183 18.06 3.85 -19.56
N ALA A 184 17.97 4.60 -20.67
CA ALA A 184 17.01 4.34 -21.74
C ALA A 184 17.18 2.94 -22.35
N ARG A 185 18.41 2.52 -22.65
CA ARG A 185 18.70 1.18 -23.20
C ARG A 185 18.41 0.02 -22.24
N ASN A 186 18.40 0.29 -20.93
CA ASN A 186 18.21 -0.73 -19.90
C ASN A 186 16.84 -0.58 -19.19
N LEU A 187 15.92 0.21 -19.74
CA LEU A 187 14.55 0.32 -19.22
C LEU A 187 13.73 -0.92 -19.63
N GLY A 188 13.66 -1.88 -18.71
CA GLY A 188 12.96 -3.15 -18.94
C GLY A 188 11.47 -3.08 -18.62
N TYR A 189 11.05 -2.13 -17.77
CA TYR A 189 9.68 -2.12 -17.22
C TYR A 189 9.10 -0.70 -17.15
N VAL A 190 7.80 -0.60 -17.39
CA VAL A 190 6.99 0.60 -17.14
C VAL A 190 5.76 0.19 -16.32
N VAL A 191 5.52 0.86 -15.21
CA VAL A 191 4.39 0.62 -14.32
C VAL A 191 3.51 1.86 -14.28
N VAL A 192 2.25 1.69 -14.72
CA VAL A 192 1.18 2.69 -14.63
C VAL A 192 0.23 2.24 -13.52
N ASN A 193 0.30 2.92 -12.38
CA ASN A 193 -0.42 2.55 -11.16
C ASN A 193 -1.64 3.46 -10.92
N GLY A 194 -2.65 3.26 -11.75
CA GLY A 194 -3.97 3.86 -11.62
C GLY A 194 -4.09 5.31 -12.08
N ASP A 195 -5.35 5.71 -12.23
CA ASP A 195 -5.83 7.03 -12.64
C ASP A 195 -5.18 7.51 -13.94
N LEU A 196 -5.23 6.63 -14.95
CA LEU A 196 -4.87 6.99 -16.31
C LEU A 196 -5.91 7.97 -16.90
N ALA A 197 -7.20 7.69 -16.70
CA ALA A 197 -8.28 8.61 -17.01
C ALA A 197 -8.63 9.52 -15.82
N ASP A 198 -9.20 10.70 -16.12
CA ASP A 198 -9.75 11.59 -15.08
C ASP A 198 -11.11 11.10 -14.55
N CYS A 199 -11.42 11.38 -13.28
CA CYS A 199 -12.60 10.88 -12.56
C CYS A 199 -13.95 11.34 -13.15
N GLY A 200 -13.94 12.39 -13.98
CA GLY A 200 -15.11 12.89 -14.70
C GLY A 200 -15.21 12.40 -16.15
N CYS A 201 -14.35 11.48 -16.58
CA CYS A 201 -14.33 11.02 -17.98
C CYS A 201 -15.50 10.06 -18.27
N GLU A 202 -16.50 10.53 -19.02
CA GLU A 202 -17.67 9.70 -19.39
C GLU A 202 -17.29 8.50 -20.28
N ASP A 203 -16.37 8.68 -21.23
CA ASP A 203 -15.84 7.61 -22.08
C ASP A 203 -14.31 7.73 -22.22
N PRO A 204 -13.52 6.89 -21.52
CA PRO A 204 -12.06 6.94 -21.54
C PRO A 204 -11.42 6.30 -22.78
N ARG A 205 -12.20 5.93 -23.81
CA ARG A 205 -11.66 5.33 -25.05
C ARG A 205 -10.54 6.14 -25.69
N ALA A 206 -10.69 7.45 -25.79
CA ALA A 206 -9.69 8.32 -26.41
C ALA A 206 -8.39 8.30 -25.58
N VAL A 207 -8.50 8.44 -24.26
CA VAL A 207 -7.38 8.35 -23.31
C VAL A 207 -6.64 7.03 -23.46
N TYR A 208 -7.36 5.91 -23.46
CA TYR A 208 -6.74 4.58 -23.56
C TYR A 208 -6.11 4.31 -24.92
N ARG A 209 -6.69 4.81 -26.02
CA ARG A 209 -6.09 4.70 -27.36
C ARG A 209 -4.80 5.50 -27.45
N GLU A 210 -4.79 6.68 -26.87
CA GLU A 210 -3.60 7.51 -26.87
C GLU A 210 -2.50 6.90 -26.00
N ALA A 211 -2.84 6.43 -24.80
CA ALA A 211 -1.91 5.68 -23.96
C ALA A 211 -1.35 4.46 -24.70
N ALA A 212 -2.20 3.70 -25.43
CA ALA A 212 -1.75 2.58 -26.24
C ALA A 212 -0.78 3.01 -27.35
N ARG A 213 -1.09 4.08 -28.08
CA ARG A 213 -0.22 4.65 -29.13
C ARG A 213 1.15 5.02 -28.56
N VAL A 214 1.16 5.78 -27.47
CA VAL A 214 2.40 6.27 -26.84
C VAL A 214 3.23 5.13 -26.26
N LEU A 215 2.60 4.18 -25.56
CA LEU A 215 3.31 3.02 -24.99
C LEU A 215 3.83 2.06 -26.06
N SER A 216 3.23 2.04 -27.25
CA SER A 216 3.69 1.25 -28.40
C SER A 216 4.98 1.80 -29.03
N ALA A 217 5.36 3.05 -28.74
CA ALA A 217 6.63 3.62 -29.21
C ALA A 217 7.85 3.11 -28.41
N LEU A 218 7.62 2.49 -27.24
CA LEU A 218 8.67 1.83 -26.48
C LEU A 218 9.07 0.51 -27.15
N PRO A 219 10.31 0.02 -26.92
CA PRO A 219 10.74 -1.28 -27.43
C PRO A 219 9.73 -2.39 -27.08
N GLU A 220 9.49 -3.31 -28.02
CA GLU A 220 8.54 -4.42 -27.80
C GLU A 220 8.93 -5.25 -26.59
N SER A 221 10.23 -5.40 -26.29
CA SER A 221 10.76 -6.10 -25.13
C SER A 221 10.41 -5.44 -23.78
N THR A 222 10.05 -4.16 -23.74
CA THR A 222 9.69 -3.47 -22.49
C THR A 222 8.36 -3.98 -21.96
N VAL A 223 8.35 -4.51 -20.74
CA VAL A 223 7.14 -4.98 -20.06
C VAL A 223 6.38 -3.79 -19.49
N LYS A 224 5.10 -3.67 -19.84
CA LYS A 224 4.20 -2.63 -19.31
C LYS A 224 3.21 -3.27 -18.35
N VAL A 225 3.12 -2.75 -17.13
CA VAL A 225 2.14 -3.19 -16.14
C VAL A 225 1.19 -2.04 -15.88
N ILE A 226 -0.11 -2.28 -16.07
CA ILE A 226 -1.15 -1.27 -15.87
C ILE A 226 -2.15 -1.81 -14.86
N VAL A 227 -2.31 -1.06 -13.76
CA VAL A 227 -3.27 -1.31 -12.68
C VAL A 227 -4.25 -0.15 -12.65
N PRO A 228 -5.56 -0.36 -12.48
CA PRO A 228 -6.53 0.73 -12.44
C PRO A 228 -6.51 1.50 -11.11
N GLY A 229 -6.91 2.76 -11.16
CA GLY A 229 -7.28 3.57 -10.00
C GLY A 229 -8.80 3.74 -9.90
N GLU A 230 -9.28 4.60 -9.01
CA GLU A 230 -10.72 4.88 -8.87
C GLU A 230 -11.31 5.72 -10.00
N CYS A 231 -10.50 6.51 -10.72
CA CYS A 231 -10.97 7.31 -11.85
C CYS A 231 -11.04 6.52 -13.17
N ASP A 232 -10.38 5.36 -13.21
CA ASP A 232 -10.36 4.51 -14.39
C ASP A 232 -11.68 3.75 -14.61
N ALA A 233 -11.84 3.17 -15.79
CA ALA A 233 -12.99 2.32 -16.13
C ALA A 233 -12.96 0.96 -15.39
N ALA A 234 -12.95 0.97 -14.06
CA ALA A 234 -13.08 -0.16 -13.18
C ALA A 234 -14.07 0.17 -12.05
N PRO A 235 -14.66 -0.83 -11.36
CA PRO A 235 -15.48 -0.57 -10.20
C PRO A 235 -14.71 0.23 -9.12
N SER A 236 -15.37 1.23 -8.52
CA SER A 236 -14.84 1.96 -7.36
C SER A 236 -14.98 1.13 -6.08
N SER A 237 -14.18 0.06 -5.99
CA SER A 237 -14.21 -0.90 -4.89
C SER A 237 -12.84 -1.51 -4.65
N LEU A 238 -12.44 -1.76 -3.41
CA LEU A 238 -11.23 -2.53 -3.13
C LEU A 238 -11.52 -4.00 -2.78
N PRO A 239 -10.73 -4.94 -3.32
CA PRO A 239 -9.77 -4.79 -4.41
C PRO A 239 -10.49 -4.49 -5.75
N GLN A 240 -9.83 -3.79 -6.67
CA GLN A 240 -10.39 -3.49 -7.99
C GLN A 240 -9.97 -4.57 -8.99
N PRO A 241 -10.90 -5.12 -9.80
CA PRO A 241 -10.50 -5.93 -10.95
C PRO A 241 -9.74 -5.05 -11.96
N PRO A 242 -9.04 -5.65 -12.95
CA PRO A 242 -8.47 -4.87 -14.05
C PRO A 242 -9.56 -4.07 -14.78
N LEU A 243 -9.15 -3.10 -15.61
CA LEU A 243 -10.03 -2.25 -16.43
C LEU A 243 -11.22 -3.00 -17.05
N ASP A 244 -12.36 -2.38 -17.31
CA ASP A 244 -13.52 -3.06 -17.89
C ASP A 244 -13.17 -3.69 -19.25
N ARG A 245 -13.65 -4.91 -19.51
CA ARG A 245 -13.40 -5.68 -20.74
C ARG A 245 -13.70 -4.87 -22.01
N ARG A 246 -14.64 -3.93 -21.96
CA ARG A 246 -14.97 -3.01 -23.07
C ARG A 246 -13.81 -2.12 -23.50
N PHE A 247 -12.83 -1.90 -22.62
CA PHE A 247 -11.68 -1.04 -22.86
C PHE A 247 -10.34 -1.78 -22.85
N ARG A 248 -10.25 -2.94 -22.17
CA ARG A 248 -9.00 -3.75 -22.09
C ARG A 248 -8.35 -4.00 -23.45
N GLY A 249 -9.14 -4.37 -24.46
CA GLY A 249 -8.62 -4.70 -25.79
C GLY A 249 -7.77 -3.59 -26.41
N ILE A 250 -8.04 -2.33 -26.10
CA ILE A 250 -7.27 -1.17 -26.60
C ILE A 250 -5.81 -1.22 -26.14
N LEU A 251 -5.58 -1.65 -24.90
CA LEU A 251 -4.25 -1.73 -24.28
C LEU A 251 -3.64 -3.12 -24.39
N GLU A 252 -4.45 -4.18 -24.51
CA GLU A 252 -3.98 -5.56 -24.72
C GLU A 252 -3.28 -5.75 -26.07
N ASP A 253 -3.62 -4.94 -27.07
CA ASP A 253 -2.95 -4.94 -28.39
C ASP A 253 -1.51 -4.40 -28.34
N VAL A 254 -1.10 -3.74 -27.25
CA VAL A 254 0.26 -3.23 -27.07
C VAL A 254 1.20 -4.36 -26.61
N PRO A 255 2.31 -4.64 -27.33
CA PRO A 255 3.21 -5.74 -26.97
C PRO A 255 3.73 -5.68 -25.53
N ASN A 256 3.78 -6.85 -24.88
CA ASN A 256 4.25 -7.05 -23.50
C ASN A 256 3.51 -6.20 -22.46
N THR A 257 2.20 -6.00 -22.64
CA THR A 257 1.34 -5.28 -21.70
C THR A 257 0.52 -6.23 -20.83
N TYR A 258 0.53 -5.98 -19.52
CA TYR A 258 -0.20 -6.74 -18.51
C TYR A 258 -1.19 -5.83 -17.80
N LEU A 259 -2.48 -6.06 -18.05
CA LEU A 259 -3.58 -5.40 -17.34
C LEU A 259 -3.94 -6.21 -16.10
N LEU A 260 -3.61 -5.68 -14.92
CA LEU A 260 -3.78 -6.35 -13.64
C LEU A 260 -4.80 -5.62 -12.76
N GLY A 261 -5.23 -6.26 -11.67
CA GLY A 261 -6.08 -5.65 -10.66
C GLY A 261 -5.31 -4.80 -9.66
N ASN A 262 -6.05 -4.07 -8.82
CA ASN A 262 -5.52 -3.25 -7.75
C ASN A 262 -5.91 -3.86 -6.39
N PRO A 263 -4.96 -4.35 -5.56
CA PRO A 263 -3.50 -4.39 -5.78
C PRO A 263 -3.05 -5.58 -6.63
N SER A 264 -1.78 -5.57 -7.04
CA SER A 264 -1.09 -6.70 -7.66
C SER A 264 0.36 -6.81 -7.20
N THR A 265 0.88 -8.04 -7.11
CA THR A 265 2.29 -8.31 -6.84
C THR A 265 2.94 -9.02 -8.03
N VAL A 266 4.08 -8.48 -8.48
CA VAL A 266 4.84 -9.01 -9.61
C VAL A 266 6.31 -9.23 -9.23
N LEU A 267 7.02 -10.04 -10.01
CA LEU A 267 8.47 -10.08 -10.02
C LEU A 267 8.98 -9.32 -11.25
N MET A 268 9.96 -8.44 -11.03
CA MET A 268 10.67 -7.71 -12.07
C MET A 268 12.17 -7.89 -11.82
N SER A 269 12.88 -8.57 -12.70
CA SER A 269 14.31 -8.87 -12.53
C SER A 269 14.62 -9.51 -11.15
N GLY A 270 13.79 -10.46 -10.72
CA GLY A 270 13.90 -11.14 -9.43
C GLY A 270 13.50 -10.31 -8.19
N LEU A 271 13.08 -9.05 -8.34
CA LEU A 271 12.56 -8.23 -7.24
C LEU A 271 11.04 -8.34 -7.13
N ARG A 272 10.55 -8.48 -5.90
CA ARG A 272 9.10 -8.43 -5.62
C ARG A 272 8.60 -7.00 -5.58
N VAL A 273 7.66 -6.67 -6.45
CA VAL A 273 7.05 -5.35 -6.55
C VAL A 273 5.57 -5.47 -6.21
N LEU A 274 5.14 -4.81 -5.14
CA LEU A 274 3.73 -4.61 -4.78
C LEU A 274 3.26 -3.29 -5.40
N ILE A 275 2.27 -3.38 -6.28
CA ILE A 275 1.64 -2.27 -6.98
C ILE A 275 0.24 -2.11 -6.41
N TYR A 276 -0.02 -0.99 -5.76
CA TYR A 276 -1.33 -0.69 -5.18
C TYR A 276 -1.58 0.79 -5.39
N HIS A 277 -2.73 1.18 -5.95
CA HIS A 277 -2.97 2.58 -6.30
C HIS A 277 -2.91 3.51 -5.08
N GLY A 278 -3.45 3.09 -3.93
CA GLY A 278 -3.15 3.77 -2.66
C GLY A 278 -4.34 4.31 -1.87
N GLN A 279 -5.58 3.93 -2.20
CA GLN A 279 -6.79 4.54 -1.63
C GLN A 279 -6.90 4.48 -0.08
N THR A 280 -6.18 3.58 0.60
CA THR A 280 -6.14 3.49 2.07
C THR A 280 -4.98 4.29 2.70
N ILE A 281 -4.01 4.75 1.91
CA ILE A 281 -2.80 5.41 2.41
C ILE A 281 -3.13 6.76 3.04
N HIS A 282 -4.04 7.54 2.43
CA HIS A 282 -4.42 8.85 2.96
C HIS A 282 -4.99 8.74 4.38
N ARG A 283 -5.90 7.78 4.62
CA ARG A 283 -6.43 7.55 5.98
C ARG A 283 -5.35 7.10 6.95
N ALA A 284 -4.40 6.28 6.51
CA ALA A 284 -3.28 5.88 7.36
C ALA A 284 -2.36 7.07 7.70
N MET A 285 -2.19 8.00 6.76
CA MET A 285 -1.48 9.26 7.00
C MET A 285 -2.19 10.12 8.05
N GLU A 286 -3.51 10.31 7.90
CA GLU A 286 -4.34 11.06 8.85
C GLU A 286 -4.31 10.44 10.24
N ALA A 287 -4.53 9.12 10.33
CA ALA A 287 -4.51 8.40 11.59
C ALA A 287 -3.16 8.59 12.31
N LEU A 288 -2.03 8.44 11.59
CA LEU A 288 -0.70 8.60 12.17
C LEU A 288 -0.29 10.07 12.39
N GLY A 289 -1.06 11.05 11.88
CA GLY A 289 -0.69 12.46 11.91
C GLY A 289 0.57 12.77 11.12
N VAL A 290 0.80 12.08 9.99
CA VAL A 290 1.99 12.26 9.15
C VAL A 290 1.62 12.80 7.77
N ALA A 291 2.40 13.75 7.26
CA ALA A 291 2.25 14.28 5.90
C ALA A 291 3.21 13.58 4.90
N ARG A 292 3.50 12.29 5.11
CA ARG A 292 4.42 11.50 4.27
C ARG A 292 3.81 10.14 3.89
N PRO A 293 3.49 9.91 2.61
CA PRO A 293 2.93 8.64 2.15
C PRO A 293 3.80 7.44 2.53
N THR A 294 5.12 7.55 2.40
CA THR A 294 6.02 6.41 2.68
C THR A 294 6.01 5.98 4.14
N LEU A 295 5.71 6.88 5.09
CA LEU A 295 5.57 6.52 6.51
C LEU A 295 4.27 5.74 6.76
N ALA A 296 3.18 6.11 6.09
CA ALA A 296 1.93 5.37 6.12
C ALA A 296 2.06 4.01 5.42
N MET A 297 2.69 3.94 4.24
CA MET A 297 3.01 2.69 3.55
C MET A 297 3.83 1.73 4.42
N ARG A 298 4.85 2.26 5.13
CA ARG A 298 5.64 1.48 6.09
C ARG A 298 4.76 0.91 7.20
N LYS A 299 3.76 1.66 7.65
CA LYS A 299 2.79 1.19 8.64
C LYS A 299 1.93 0.05 8.08
N LEU A 300 1.40 0.18 6.86
CA LEU A 300 0.64 -0.88 6.17
C LEU A 300 1.44 -2.19 6.08
N LEU A 301 2.73 -2.10 5.71
CA LEU A 301 3.62 -3.26 5.69
C LEU A 301 3.85 -3.85 7.09
N SER A 302 3.96 -3.02 8.12
CA SER A 302 4.16 -3.51 9.49
C SER A 302 2.97 -4.34 9.99
N VAL A 303 1.75 -3.97 9.60
CA VAL A 303 0.50 -4.66 9.96
C VAL A 303 0.06 -5.69 8.92
N ARG A 304 0.84 -5.89 7.84
CA ARG A 304 0.61 -6.84 6.75
C ARG A 304 -0.77 -6.74 6.09
N SER A 305 -1.31 -5.51 5.99
CA SER A 305 -2.60 -5.27 5.37
C SER A 305 -2.62 -3.91 4.68
N LEU A 306 -3.14 -3.88 3.46
CA LEU A 306 -3.50 -2.65 2.75
C LEU A 306 -4.80 -2.07 3.27
N LEU A 307 -5.64 -2.84 3.96
CA LEU A 307 -6.85 -2.39 4.64
C LEU A 307 -6.70 -2.56 6.16
N PRO A 308 -5.95 -1.67 6.83
CA PRO A 308 -5.69 -1.83 8.26
C PRO A 308 -6.85 -1.38 9.13
N MET A 309 -7.66 -0.43 8.65
CA MET A 309 -8.72 0.27 9.37
C MET A 309 -10.05 0.12 8.64
N PHE A 310 -11.12 -0.06 9.40
CA PHE A 310 -12.50 -0.06 8.93
C PHE A 310 -13.19 1.28 9.25
N GLY A 311 -14.35 1.53 8.63
CA GLY A 311 -15.15 2.74 8.84
C GLY A 311 -15.58 3.37 7.51
N PRO A 312 -16.09 4.62 7.54
CA PRO A 312 -16.50 5.35 6.34
C PRO A 312 -15.34 5.45 5.34
N MET A 313 -15.61 5.08 4.08
CA MET A 313 -14.67 5.08 2.97
C MET A 313 -15.37 5.60 1.72
N ASP A 314 -14.61 6.24 0.84
CA ASP A 314 -15.11 6.70 -0.46
C ASP A 314 -15.16 5.58 -1.51
N TYR A 315 -14.84 4.34 -1.10
CA TYR A 315 -14.85 3.13 -1.92
C TYR A 315 -15.55 1.99 -1.19
N ALA A 316 -16.20 1.11 -1.96
CA ALA A 316 -16.75 -0.12 -1.42
C ALA A 316 -15.65 -1.14 -1.12
N ILE A 317 -15.78 -1.91 -0.05
CA ILE A 317 -14.94 -3.10 0.18
C ILE A 317 -15.87 -4.30 0.12
N PHE A 318 -15.55 -5.27 -0.73
CA PHE A 318 -16.33 -6.51 -0.75
C PHE A 318 -15.89 -7.41 0.40
N PRO A 319 -16.82 -8.08 1.11
CA PRO A 319 -16.47 -8.98 2.22
C PRO A 319 -15.39 -10.00 1.82
N GLY A 320 -15.51 -10.64 0.65
CA GLY A 320 -14.53 -11.59 0.13
C GLY A 320 -13.29 -10.94 -0.51
N GLY A 321 -13.32 -9.62 -0.69
CA GLY A 321 -12.23 -8.83 -1.25
C GLY A 321 -11.12 -8.53 -0.24
N ALA A 322 -11.42 -8.52 1.06
CA ALA A 322 -10.45 -8.18 2.11
C ALA A 322 -9.21 -9.07 2.11
N GLU A 323 -9.34 -10.33 1.67
CA GLU A 323 -8.22 -11.26 1.50
C GLU A 323 -7.22 -10.79 0.44
N GLY A 324 -7.70 -10.23 -0.67
CA GLY A 324 -6.86 -9.64 -1.73
C GLY A 324 -6.16 -8.34 -1.32
N LEU A 325 -6.34 -7.88 -0.08
CA LEU A 325 -5.68 -6.71 0.51
C LEU A 325 -4.67 -7.12 1.60
N GLU A 326 -4.49 -8.41 1.87
CA GLU A 326 -3.50 -8.93 2.80
C GLU A 326 -2.09 -8.97 2.16
N ILE A 327 -1.04 -8.78 2.97
CA ILE A 327 0.35 -8.76 2.47
C ILE A 327 1.09 -10.00 2.95
N HIS A 328 1.01 -11.06 2.16
CA HIS A 328 1.61 -12.36 2.49
C HIS A 328 3.13 -12.32 2.54
N SER A 329 3.76 -11.67 1.56
CA SER A 329 5.22 -11.53 1.46
C SER A 329 5.62 -10.06 1.41
N LEU A 330 6.70 -9.70 2.13
CA LEU A 330 7.20 -8.33 2.07
C LEU A 330 7.79 -8.03 0.68
N PRO A 331 7.42 -6.89 0.06
CA PRO A 331 7.96 -6.51 -1.23
C PRO A 331 9.38 -5.91 -1.10
N ASN A 332 10.12 -5.94 -2.19
CA ASN A 332 11.32 -5.12 -2.40
C ASN A 332 10.94 -3.70 -2.88
N ILE A 333 9.84 -3.54 -3.61
CA ILE A 333 9.31 -2.22 -3.98
C ILE A 333 7.82 -2.21 -3.65
N PHE A 334 7.37 -1.23 -2.88
CA PHE A 334 5.94 -0.94 -2.73
C PHE A 334 5.69 0.40 -3.44
N HIS A 335 4.98 0.35 -4.57
CA HIS A 335 4.60 1.52 -5.35
C HIS A 335 3.15 1.92 -5.10
N ALA A 336 2.93 3.21 -4.85
CA ALA A 336 1.63 3.84 -4.70
C ALA A 336 1.51 5.15 -5.50
N GLY A 337 0.27 5.51 -5.82
CA GLY A 337 -0.18 6.81 -6.31
C GLY A 337 -1.19 7.43 -5.33
N HIS A 338 -2.27 8.01 -5.85
CA HIS A 338 -3.49 8.49 -5.18
C HIS A 338 -3.30 9.67 -4.20
N THR A 339 -2.21 9.69 -3.45
CA THR A 339 -1.87 10.79 -2.55
C THR A 339 -1.44 12.05 -3.32
N HIS A 340 -1.13 11.91 -4.61
CA HIS A 340 -0.55 12.91 -5.50
C HIS A 340 0.81 13.47 -5.00
N MET A 341 1.42 12.82 -4.00
CA MET A 341 2.65 13.26 -3.36
C MET A 341 3.83 12.41 -3.79
N ALA A 342 4.87 13.05 -4.32
CA ALA A 342 6.15 12.42 -4.53
C ALA A 342 6.84 12.16 -3.18
N ASP A 343 7.12 10.90 -2.86
CA ASP A 343 7.91 10.52 -1.68
C ASP A 343 8.61 9.19 -1.93
N ALA A 344 9.86 9.08 -1.47
CA ALA A 344 10.66 7.88 -1.60
C ALA A 344 11.38 7.59 -0.29
N LEU A 345 11.23 6.36 0.24
CA LEU A 345 11.94 5.90 1.42
C LEU A 345 12.65 4.59 1.10
N LYS A 346 13.98 4.67 1.00
CA LYS A 346 14.86 3.53 0.71
C LYS A 346 15.46 2.96 1.99
N SER A 347 15.55 1.64 2.03
CA SER A 347 16.37 0.82 2.94
C SER A 347 17.13 -0.22 2.11
N ASP A 348 18.09 -0.94 2.69
CA ASP A 348 19.03 -1.81 1.96
C ASP A 348 18.36 -2.75 0.92
N ASN A 349 17.16 -3.24 1.24
CA ASN A 349 16.44 -4.21 0.41
C ASN A 349 14.96 -3.85 0.16
N MET A 350 14.57 -2.61 0.44
CA MET A 350 13.22 -2.12 0.13
C MET A 350 13.21 -0.66 -0.28
N LEU A 351 12.37 -0.35 -1.27
CA LEU A 351 11.92 0.98 -1.63
C LEU A 351 10.41 1.11 -1.39
N LEU A 352 10.02 2.11 -0.61
CA LEU A 352 8.64 2.63 -0.60
C LEU A 352 8.60 3.83 -1.53
N LEU A 353 7.72 3.80 -2.52
CA LEU A 353 7.66 4.79 -3.58
C LEU A 353 6.22 5.28 -3.76
N SER A 354 6.02 6.57 -3.58
CA SER A 354 4.80 7.28 -3.93
C SER A 354 5.11 8.22 -5.08
N THR A 355 4.42 8.07 -6.22
CA THR A 355 4.56 8.97 -7.37
C THR A 355 3.58 10.15 -7.27
N PRO A 356 3.96 11.35 -7.75
CA PRO A 356 3.06 12.50 -7.73
C PRO A 356 2.00 12.37 -8.83
N SER A 357 0.94 13.17 -8.71
CA SER A 357 0.03 13.36 -9.84
C SER A 357 0.65 14.26 -10.90
N TRP A 358 0.28 14.01 -12.15
CA TRP A 358 0.64 14.84 -13.29
C TRP A 358 -0.19 16.13 -13.32
N ARG A 359 -1.32 16.14 -12.59
CA ARG A 359 -2.21 17.29 -12.40
C ARG A 359 -2.39 17.58 -10.91
N ASN A 360 -2.16 18.82 -10.48
CA ASN A 360 -2.33 19.21 -9.08
C ASN A 360 -1.49 18.35 -8.10
N PRO A 361 -0.16 18.30 -8.28
CA PRO A 361 0.72 17.56 -7.39
C PRO A 361 0.65 18.13 -5.98
N ARG A 362 0.86 17.28 -4.98
CA ARG A 362 1.02 17.68 -3.58
C ARG A 362 2.47 17.44 -3.15
N GLY A 363 2.96 18.20 -2.18
CA GLY A 363 4.30 17.99 -1.63
C GLY A 363 5.43 18.50 -2.56
N PRO A 364 6.60 17.82 -2.61
CA PRO A 364 7.76 18.29 -3.37
C PRO A 364 7.51 18.41 -4.87
N HIS A 365 7.98 19.50 -5.48
CA HIS A 365 7.86 19.74 -6.91
C HIS A 365 8.97 19.04 -7.69
N VAL A 366 8.76 17.76 -8.02
CA VAL A 366 9.70 16.91 -8.78
C VAL A 366 9.05 16.44 -10.10
N PRO A 367 9.84 15.99 -11.08
CA PRO A 367 9.30 15.34 -12.28
C PRO A 367 8.36 14.17 -11.96
N THR A 368 7.39 13.90 -12.84
CA THR A 368 6.24 13.02 -12.54
C THR A 368 6.55 11.53 -12.55
N VAL A 369 7.70 11.10 -13.08
CA VAL A 369 8.07 9.69 -13.22
C VAL A 369 9.26 9.34 -12.36
N ALA A 370 9.15 8.25 -11.60
CA ALA A 370 10.26 7.68 -10.84
C ALA A 370 10.92 6.55 -11.64
N VAL A 371 12.12 6.80 -12.18
CA VAL A 371 12.93 5.76 -12.81
C VAL A 371 13.84 5.13 -11.75
N VAL A 372 13.65 3.84 -11.48
CA VAL A 372 14.33 3.12 -10.41
C VAL A 372 15.38 2.19 -10.98
N ASP A 373 16.62 2.29 -10.50
CA ASP A 373 17.66 1.29 -10.74
C ASP A 373 17.33 0.04 -9.91
N LEU A 374 16.90 -1.06 -10.53
CA LEU A 374 16.48 -2.28 -9.82
C LEU A 374 17.67 -2.98 -9.12
N SER A 375 18.91 -2.61 -9.45
CA SER A 375 20.10 -3.16 -8.78
C SER A 375 20.44 -2.44 -7.47
N THR A 376 20.11 -1.16 -7.33
CA THR A 376 20.45 -0.36 -6.14
C THR A 376 19.24 0.18 -5.38
N LEU A 377 18.05 0.14 -6.01
CA LEU A 377 16.82 0.80 -5.59
C LEU A 377 16.93 2.33 -5.54
N ASP A 378 17.90 2.92 -6.24
CA ASP A 378 18.02 4.37 -6.37
C ASP A 378 16.95 4.93 -7.30
N VAL A 379 16.40 6.08 -6.94
CA VAL A 379 15.31 6.74 -7.66
C VAL A 379 15.84 7.96 -8.42
N LEU A 380 15.57 8.00 -9.71
CA LEU A 380 15.83 9.12 -10.61
C LEU A 380 14.48 9.70 -11.06
N TRP A 381 14.12 10.89 -10.58
CA TRP A 381 12.89 11.58 -11.03
C TRP A 381 13.09 12.17 -12.43
N ARG A 382 12.20 11.83 -13.36
CA ARG A 382 12.24 12.15 -14.80
C ARG A 382 10.82 12.40 -15.33
N GLY A 383 10.68 12.74 -16.61
CA GLY A 383 9.40 13.11 -17.20
C GLY A 383 9.09 14.61 -17.11
N PRO A 384 7.88 15.02 -17.47
CA PRO A 384 7.46 16.41 -17.34
C PRO A 384 7.42 16.84 -15.88
N LEU A 385 7.55 18.14 -15.65
CA LEU A 385 7.11 18.71 -14.38
C LEU A 385 5.57 18.67 -14.36
N PRO A 386 4.97 18.36 -13.20
CA PRO A 386 3.53 18.37 -13.06
C PRO A 386 2.96 19.77 -13.33
N SER A 387 1.79 19.83 -13.95
CA SER A 387 1.10 21.07 -14.33
C SER A 387 0.28 21.67 -13.19
#